data_AF-A0A953E7V4-F1
#
_entry.id   AF-A0A953E7V4-F1
#
_cell.length_a   1.000
_cell.length_b   1.000
_cell.length_c   1.000
_cell.angle_alpha   90.00
_cell.angle_beta   90.00
_cell.angle_gamma   90.00
#
_symmetry.space_group_name_H-M   'P 1'
#
loop_
_entity.id
_entity.type
_entity.pdbx_description
1 polymer ?
#
loop_
_entity_poly.entity_id
_entity_poly.type
_entity_poly.pdbx_seq_one_letter_code
_entity_poly.pdbx_strand_id
1 'polypeptide(L)'
;MTAGYDLKPPVALTCPLCGGAVRETAEDQLPYFTCHIGHRFAAADMDEAQFREMESALEMALRVLNERSALCRRMADSARGRRAAHSAARWDDAAREAEERAEVLCRFIEKGWLRPSPDDEEDRPETPPR
;
A
#
# COMPACT_ATOMS: atom_id res chain seq x y z
N MET A 1 -14.36 4.61 -18.66
CA MET A 1 -14.85 5.33 -17.47
C MET A 1 -13.79 5.18 -16.38
N THR A 2 -12.86 6.12 -16.26
CA THR A 2 -12.01 6.20 -15.06
C THR A 2 -12.91 6.70 -13.94
N ALA A 3 -13.39 5.78 -13.10
CA ALA A 3 -14.05 6.17 -11.87
C ALA A 3 -13.02 6.94 -11.04
N GLY A 4 -13.19 8.25 -10.89
CA GLY A 4 -12.42 9.03 -9.93
C GLY A 4 -12.78 8.53 -8.53
N TYR A 5 -11.77 8.23 -7.72
CA TYR A 5 -11.97 7.93 -6.31
C TYR A 5 -12.13 9.24 -5.52
N ASP A 6 -13.18 9.35 -4.70
CA ASP A 6 -13.36 10.46 -3.74
C ASP A 6 -12.84 10.00 -2.36
N LEU A 7 -11.61 10.40 -2.04
CA LEU A 7 -10.93 9.99 -0.80
C LEU A 7 -11.29 10.97 0.33
N LYS A 8 -12.23 10.57 1.19
CA LYS A 8 -12.59 11.33 2.41
C LYS A 8 -11.73 10.91 3.60
N PRO A 9 -11.49 11.81 4.57
CA PRO A 9 -10.82 11.44 5.82
C PRO A 9 -11.54 10.26 6.49
N PRO A 10 -10.79 9.23 6.94
CA PRO A 10 -11.40 8.09 7.63
C PRO A 10 -11.91 8.50 9.01
N VAL A 11 -12.98 7.86 9.49
CA VAL A 11 -13.51 8.07 10.86
C VAL A 11 -12.51 7.58 11.92
N ALA A 12 -11.75 6.54 11.61
CA ALA A 12 -10.69 5.99 12.46
C ALA A 12 -9.64 5.30 11.60
N LEU A 13 -8.41 5.25 12.11
CA LEU A 13 -7.36 4.38 11.56
C LEU A 13 -7.63 2.91 11.97
N THR A 14 -6.98 1.98 11.29
CA THR A 14 -7.05 0.55 11.59
C THR A 14 -5.74 0.04 12.16
N CYS A 15 -5.84 -0.87 13.12
CA CYS A 15 -4.71 -1.55 13.74
C CYS A 15 -3.99 -2.42 12.71
N PRO A 16 -2.71 -2.19 12.42
CA PRO A 16 -1.96 -2.97 11.42
C PRO A 16 -1.85 -4.46 11.75
N LEU A 17 -2.03 -4.83 13.03
CA LEU A 17 -1.91 -6.22 13.47
C LEU A 17 -3.21 -7.02 13.43
N CYS A 18 -4.36 -6.37 13.58
CA CYS A 18 -5.65 -7.08 13.67
C CYS A 18 -6.78 -6.50 12.81
N GLY A 19 -6.55 -5.41 12.09
CA GLY A 19 -7.55 -4.73 11.26
C GLY A 19 -8.66 -4.01 12.03
N GLY A 20 -8.65 -4.05 13.36
CA GLY A 20 -9.65 -3.38 14.19
C GLY A 20 -9.44 -1.87 14.25
N ALA A 21 -10.52 -1.09 14.37
CA ALA A 21 -10.42 0.36 14.56
C ALA A 21 -9.57 0.71 15.80
N VAL A 22 -8.73 1.73 15.68
CA VAL A 22 -7.95 2.28 16.81
C VAL A 22 -8.61 3.53 17.36
N ARG A 23 -8.45 3.72 18.67
CA ARG A 23 -8.75 4.97 19.37
C ARG A 23 -7.44 5.70 19.66
N GLU A 24 -7.44 6.99 19.41
CA GLU A 24 -6.36 7.88 19.86
C GLU A 24 -6.57 8.28 21.32
N THR A 25 -5.51 8.18 22.10
CA THR A 25 -5.43 8.54 23.52
C THR A 25 -4.13 9.30 23.76
N ALA A 26 -4.06 10.16 24.78
CA ALA A 26 -2.83 10.86 25.12
C ALA A 26 -2.34 10.46 26.52
N GLU A 27 -1.03 10.20 26.66
CA GLU A 27 -0.34 10.02 27.94
C GLU A 27 0.91 10.91 27.94
N ASP A 28 1.10 11.73 28.98
CA ASP A 28 2.19 12.71 29.08
C ASP A 28 2.33 13.61 27.83
N GLN A 29 1.18 14.02 27.26
CA GLN A 29 1.06 14.82 26.03
C GLN A 29 1.49 14.10 24.73
N LEU A 30 1.85 12.82 24.81
CA LEU A 30 2.20 12.01 23.65
C LEU A 30 0.98 11.20 23.16
N PRO A 31 0.70 11.18 21.85
CA PRO A 31 -0.40 10.40 21.29
C PRO A 31 -0.08 8.90 21.23
N TYR A 32 -1.08 8.09 21.56
CA TYR A 32 -1.08 6.64 21.48
C TYR A 32 -2.32 6.14 20.74
N PHE A 33 -2.16 5.09 19.97
CA PHE A 33 -3.21 4.46 19.18
C PHE A 33 -3.50 3.07 19.73
N THR A 34 -4.68 2.88 20.33
CA THR A 34 -5.05 1.61 20.97
C THR A 34 -6.26 0.97 20.29
N CYS A 35 -6.12 -0.30 19.87
CA CYS A 35 -7.23 -1.07 19.30
C CYS A 35 -8.09 -1.74 20.38
N HIS A 36 -9.29 -2.20 20.00
CA HIS A 36 -10.26 -2.80 20.93
C HIS A 36 -9.83 -4.12 21.59
N ILE A 37 -8.74 -4.76 21.12
CA ILE A 37 -8.17 -5.97 21.72
C ILE A 37 -6.85 -5.73 22.47
N GLY A 38 -6.38 -4.47 22.55
CA GLY A 38 -5.25 -4.08 23.40
C GLY A 38 -3.91 -3.81 22.71
N HIS A 39 -3.77 -3.99 21.39
CA HIS A 39 -2.57 -3.48 20.68
C HIS A 39 -2.50 -1.96 20.82
N ARG A 40 -1.31 -1.46 21.15
CA ARG A 40 -1.04 -0.06 21.41
C ARG A 40 0.25 0.38 20.73
N PHE A 41 0.21 1.53 20.08
CA PHE A 41 1.33 2.11 19.34
C PHE A 41 1.58 3.55 19.80
N ALA A 42 2.84 3.94 19.98
CA ALA A 42 3.19 5.37 19.95
C ALA A 42 3.07 5.90 18.51
N ALA A 43 3.08 7.22 18.31
CA ALA A 43 2.95 7.81 16.96
C ALA A 43 3.99 7.29 15.96
N ALA A 44 5.27 7.25 16.33
CA ALA A 44 6.34 6.75 15.44
C ALA A 44 6.14 5.26 15.08
N ASP A 45 5.70 4.43 16.03
CA ASP A 45 5.42 3.01 15.78
C ASP A 45 4.21 2.82 14.87
N MET A 46 3.18 3.66 15.03
CA MET A 46 1.98 3.63 14.20
C MET A 46 2.27 4.08 12.76
N ASP A 47 3.11 5.10 12.58
CA ASP A 47 3.57 5.57 11.26
C ASP A 47 4.35 4.47 10.52
N GLU A 48 5.38 3.89 11.16
CA GLU A 48 6.15 2.79 10.59
C GLU A 48 5.25 1.58 10.26
N ALA A 49 4.30 1.25 11.13
CA ALA A 49 3.41 0.13 10.89
C ALA A 49 2.43 0.41 9.74
N GLN A 50 1.93 1.64 9.60
CA GLN A 50 1.10 2.04 8.46
C GLN A 50 1.90 2.00 7.15
N PHE A 51 3.15 2.47 7.18
CA PHE A 51 4.04 2.44 6.04
C PHE A 51 4.32 1.02 5.56
N ARG A 52 4.66 0.11 6.47
CA ARG A 52 4.86 -1.32 6.15
C ARG A 52 3.61 -1.98 5.58
N GLU A 53 2.43 -1.64 6.08
CA GLU A 53 1.17 -2.17 5.56
C GLU A 53 0.95 -1.70 4.12
N MET A 54 1.24 -0.43 3.82
CA MET A 54 1.24 0.09 2.46
C MET A 54 2.23 -0.67 1.57
N GLU A 55 3.49 -0.84 1.99
CA GLU A 55 4.50 -1.57 1.21
C GLU A 55 4.03 -3.01 0.90
N SER A 56 3.55 -3.72 1.91
CA SER A 56 3.00 -5.09 1.77
C SER A 56 1.85 -5.14 0.74
N ALA A 57 0.94 -4.17 0.76
CA ALA A 57 -0.14 -4.08 -0.21
C ALA A 57 0.37 -3.85 -1.64
N LEU A 58 1.38 -2.99 -1.82
CA LEU A 58 1.99 -2.71 -3.12
C LEU A 58 2.76 -3.92 -3.66
N GLU A 59 3.53 -4.61 -2.81
CA GLU A 59 4.23 -5.85 -3.16
C GLU A 59 3.25 -6.94 -3.59
N MET A 60 2.13 -7.08 -2.87
CA MET A 60 1.08 -8.02 -3.23
C MET A 60 0.48 -7.68 -4.60
N ALA A 61 0.17 -6.42 -4.86
CA ALA A 61 -0.36 -5.97 -6.14
C ALA A 61 0.60 -6.27 -7.30
N LEU A 62 1.90 -5.97 -7.12
CA LEU A 62 2.93 -6.26 -8.12
C LEU A 62 3.04 -7.76 -8.41
N ARG A 63 3.07 -8.59 -7.37
CA ARG A 63 3.07 -10.05 -7.50
C ARG A 63 1.88 -10.55 -8.31
N VAL A 64 0.67 -10.10 -7.97
CA VAL A 64 -0.57 -10.52 -8.66
C VAL A 64 -0.58 -10.09 -10.12
N LEU A 65 -0.08 -8.89 -10.45
CA LEU A 65 0.05 -8.43 -11.83
C LEU A 65 1.03 -9.29 -12.63
N ASN A 66 2.19 -9.62 -12.04
CA ASN A 66 3.18 -10.50 -12.65
C ASN A 66 2.62 -11.91 -12.89
N GLU A 67 1.96 -12.50 -11.89
CA GLU A 67 1.31 -13.80 -12.01
C GLU A 67 0.22 -13.81 -13.10
N ARG A 68 -0.55 -12.73 -13.21
CA ARG A 68 -1.55 -12.56 -14.27
C ARG A 68 -0.92 -12.53 -15.66
N SER A 69 0.15 -11.76 -15.87
CA SER A 69 0.88 -11.75 -17.13
C SER A 69 1.33 -13.16 -17.51
N ALA A 70 1.99 -13.87 -16.59
CA ALA A 70 2.50 -15.21 -16.82
C ALA A 70 1.39 -16.21 -17.16
N LEU A 71 0.26 -16.16 -16.45
CA LEU A 71 -0.91 -16.98 -16.74
C LEU A 71 -1.47 -16.70 -18.13
N CYS A 72 -1.68 -15.43 -18.47
CA CYS A 72 -2.22 -15.02 -19.77
C CYS A 72 -1.31 -15.47 -20.92
N ARG A 73 0.02 -15.36 -20.79
CA ARG A 73 0.98 -15.86 -21.78
C ARG A 73 0.84 -17.38 -22.01
N ARG A 74 0.73 -18.16 -20.92
CA ARG A 74 0.49 -19.62 -21.02
C ARG A 74 -0.82 -19.96 -21.72
N MET A 75 -1.87 -19.19 -21.47
CA MET A 75 -3.16 -19.36 -22.13
C MET A 75 -3.12 -18.99 -23.61
N ALA A 76 -2.35 -17.97 -23.98
CA ALA A 76 -2.10 -17.62 -25.38
C ALA A 76 -1.39 -18.76 -26.11
N ASP A 77 -0.33 -19.34 -25.52
CA ASP A 77 0.39 -20.50 -26.09
C ASP A 77 -0.51 -21.72 -26.26
N SER A 78 -1.33 -22.02 -25.26
CA SER A 78 -2.32 -23.08 -25.33
C SER A 78 -3.34 -22.86 -26.46
N ALA A 79 -3.82 -21.63 -26.64
CA ALA A 79 -4.74 -21.27 -27.71
C ALA A 79 -4.08 -21.36 -29.10
N ARG A 80 -2.81 -20.97 -29.24
CA ARG A 80 -2.02 -21.15 -30.46
C ARG A 80 -1.87 -22.64 -30.81
N GLY A 81 -1.61 -23.48 -29.82
CA GLY A 81 -1.55 -24.94 -29.99
C GLY A 81 -2.86 -25.54 -30.55
N ARG A 82 -4.02 -24.94 -30.22
CA ARG A 82 -5.34 -25.31 -30.76
C ARG A 82 -5.72 -24.56 -32.05
N ARG A 83 -4.81 -23.78 -32.65
CA ARG A 83 -5.05 -22.94 -33.83
C ARG A 83 -6.16 -21.88 -33.64
N ALA A 84 -6.42 -21.48 -32.40
CA ALA A 84 -7.44 -20.50 -32.04
C ALA A 84 -6.84 -19.08 -31.99
N ALA A 85 -6.50 -18.52 -33.16
CA ALA A 85 -5.75 -17.27 -33.27
C ALA A 85 -6.39 -16.07 -32.55
N HIS A 86 -7.72 -15.89 -32.66
CA HIS A 86 -8.41 -14.79 -31.99
C HIS A 86 -8.37 -14.91 -30.46
N SER A 87 -8.47 -16.14 -29.93
CA SER A 87 -8.34 -16.36 -28.49
C SER A 87 -6.91 -16.09 -28.02
N ALA A 88 -5.90 -16.49 -28.79
CA ALA A 88 -4.51 -16.23 -28.45
C ALA A 88 -4.23 -14.73 -28.36
N ALA A 89 -4.69 -13.95 -29.34
CA ALA A 89 -4.52 -12.49 -29.36
C ALA A 89 -5.13 -11.83 -28.11
N ARG A 90 -6.35 -12.23 -27.72
CA ARG A 90 -6.99 -11.71 -26.50
C ARG A 90 -6.21 -12.01 -25.21
N TRP A 91 -5.60 -13.19 -25.13
CA TRP A 91 -4.74 -13.53 -23.99
C TRP A 91 -3.43 -12.74 -24.00
N ASP A 92 -2.83 -12.49 -25.17
CA ASP A 92 -1.66 -11.63 -25.29
C ASP A 92 -1.97 -10.19 -24.88
N ASP A 93 -3.12 -9.65 -25.31
CA ASP A 93 -3.57 -8.31 -24.94
C ASP A 93 -3.69 -8.18 -23.42
N ALA A 94 -4.31 -9.17 -22.76
CA ALA A 94 -4.45 -9.20 -21.31
C ALA A 94 -3.11 -9.34 -20.57
N ALA A 95 -2.14 -10.07 -21.15
CA ALA A 95 -0.79 -10.18 -20.59
C ALA A 95 -0.05 -8.84 -20.64
N ARG A 96 -0.10 -8.16 -21.81
CA ARG A 96 0.51 -6.83 -21.97
C ARG A 96 -0.12 -5.80 -21.05
N GLU A 97 -1.46 -5.82 -20.91
CA GLU A 97 -2.13 -4.93 -19.97
C GLU A 97 -1.62 -5.12 -18.54
N ALA A 98 -1.48 -6.38 -18.08
CA ALA A 98 -0.96 -6.66 -16.74
C ALA A 98 0.49 -6.15 -16.54
N GLU A 99 1.34 -6.29 -17.57
CA GLU A 99 2.72 -5.78 -17.58
C GLU A 99 2.75 -4.25 -17.53
N GLU A 100 1.96 -3.58 -18.37
CA GLU A 100 1.86 -2.11 -18.38
C GLU A 100 1.42 -1.56 -17.02
N ARG A 101 0.48 -2.23 -16.34
CA ARG A 101 0.07 -1.86 -14.97
C ARG A 101 1.17 -2.11 -13.94
N ALA A 102 1.90 -3.22 -14.06
CA ALA A 102 3.02 -3.53 -13.18
C ALA A 102 4.12 -2.47 -13.31
N GLU A 103 4.45 -2.03 -14.52
CA GLU A 103 5.45 -0.98 -14.75
C GLU A 103 5.07 0.37 -14.12
N VAL A 104 3.79 0.75 -14.18
CA VAL A 104 3.31 1.95 -13.50
C VAL A 104 3.53 1.82 -12.00
N LEU A 105 3.26 0.65 -11.43
CA LEU A 105 3.43 0.41 -10.00
C LEU A 105 4.91 0.37 -9.60
N CYS A 106 5.79 -0.24 -10.38
CA CYS A 106 7.24 -0.20 -10.14
C CYS A 106 7.75 1.24 -10.11
N ARG A 107 7.40 2.07 -11.10
CA ARG A 107 7.78 3.50 -11.13
C ARG A 107 7.22 4.29 -9.95
N PHE A 108 6.12 3.85 -9.36
CA PHE A 108 5.55 4.47 -8.17
C PHE A 108 6.36 4.09 -6.91
N ILE A 109 6.71 2.81 -6.76
CA ILE A 109 7.48 2.29 -5.61
C ILE A 109 8.94 2.78 -5.64
N GLU A 110 9.56 2.89 -6.81
CA GLU A 110 10.95 3.36 -6.97
C GLU A 110 11.16 4.81 -6.53
N LYS A 111 10.08 5.60 -6.44
CA LYS A 111 10.13 6.94 -5.87
C LYS A 111 10.16 6.81 -4.35
N GLY A 112 11.27 7.22 -3.75
CA GLY A 112 11.43 7.19 -2.29
C GLY A 112 10.31 7.94 -1.56
N TRP A 113 9.95 7.41 -0.40
CA TRP A 113 8.96 7.99 0.49
C TRP A 113 9.61 8.95 1.49
N LEU A 114 8.96 10.08 1.76
CA LEU A 114 9.34 10.94 2.86
C LEU A 114 9.01 10.24 4.18
N ARG A 115 9.99 10.13 5.06
CA ARG A 115 9.86 9.52 6.38
C ARG A 115 10.24 10.54 7.44
N PRO A 116 9.28 11.21 8.09
CA PRO A 116 9.57 12.12 9.19
C PRO A 116 10.21 11.32 10.32
N SER A 117 11.38 11.73 10.80
CA SER A 117 12.01 11.09 11.95
C SER A 117 11.55 11.78 13.25
N PRO A 118 11.37 11.03 14.34
CA PRO A 118 11.05 11.63 15.64
C PRO A 118 12.19 12.53 16.17
N ASP A 119 13.40 12.42 15.61
CA ASP A 119 14.55 13.26 15.95
C ASP A 119 14.54 14.62 15.22
N ASP A 120 13.60 14.86 14.28
CA ASP A 120 13.45 16.14 13.57
C ASP A 120 12.76 17.22 14.44
N GLU A 121 12.46 16.93 15.72
CA GLU A 121 11.87 17.85 16.71
C GLU A 121 12.89 18.81 17.39
N GLU A 122 13.97 19.21 16.70
CA GLU A 122 14.94 20.17 17.25
C GLU A 122 14.43 21.63 17.29
N ASP A 123 13.25 21.93 16.74
CA ASP A 123 12.70 23.30 16.65
C ASP A 123 11.69 23.65 17.76
N ARG A 124 11.89 23.11 18.97
CA ARG A 124 11.05 23.46 20.13
C ARG A 124 11.48 24.84 20.65
N PRO A 125 10.60 25.87 20.70
CA PRO A 125 10.99 27.18 21.22
C PRO A 125 11.48 27.01 22.66
N GLU A 126 12.70 27.49 22.93
CA GLU A 126 13.30 27.46 24.26
C GLU A 126 12.32 28.06 25.28
N THR A 127 11.95 27.27 26.29
CA THR A 127 11.18 27.78 27.43
C THR A 127 12.03 28.85 28.12
N PRO A 128 11.59 30.12 28.21
CA PRO A 128 12.40 31.16 28.83
C PRO A 128 12.64 30.81 30.31
N PRO A 129 13.87 31.06 30.83
CA PRO A 129 14.16 30.81 32.24
C PRO A 129 13.26 31.66 33.14
N ARG A 130 12.80 31.06 34.24
CA ARG A 130 12.00 31.71 35.28
C ARG A 130 12.79 32.73 36.08
#